data_AF-A0A8S3Q9N3-F1
#
_entry.id   AF-A0A8S3Q9N3-F1
#
_cell.length_a   1.000
_cell.length_b   1.000
_cell.length_c   1.000
_cell.angle_alpha   90.00
_cell.angle_beta   90.00
_cell.angle_gamma   90.00
#
_symmetry.space_group_name_H-M   'P 1'
#
loop_
_entity.id
_entity.type
_entity.pdbx_description
1 polymer ?
#
loop_
_entity_poly.entity_id
_entity_poly.type
_entity_poly.pdbx_seq_one_letter_code
_entity_poly.pdbx_strand_id
1 'polypeptide(L)'
;MFFEIAKILVMIQSMDFISRVASVDTVHKFVTFNTALIQQLPLIDQRRDALSQQLSIIDADVVCLQEVLLGSDVEKIVNDLKTVYPHSYSKLHGQDGQITTYTIAQPPCYGIPSVVRIVCIVIRCNIRGKLEDIVNCADQTCNVFPTISQECISCLGHAFPSFGRIFSACFRFSTTFFNPQGLILLSKKPMRNTIHQNFQPNRKQIFSKALISADVSIINYNIPNTSILKQTIDVNTRTNYDVLLTLII
;
A
#
# COMPACT_ATOMS: atom_id res chain seq x y z
N MET A 1 -15.69 25.76 -17.58
CA MET A 1 -15.60 25.60 -16.11
C MET A 1 -16.57 24.54 -15.56
N PHE A 2 -17.83 24.46 -16.03
CA PHE A 2 -18.79 23.42 -15.59
C PHE A 2 -18.47 21.98 -16.05
N PHE A 3 -17.76 21.80 -17.17
CA PHE A 3 -17.40 20.47 -17.68
C PHE A 3 -16.29 19.74 -16.88
N GLU A 4 -15.47 20.47 -16.11
CA GLU A 4 -14.43 19.84 -15.28
C GLU A 4 -14.98 19.30 -13.96
N ILE A 5 -15.96 20.00 -13.36
CA ILE A 5 -16.61 19.57 -12.11
C ILE A 5 -17.39 18.26 -12.34
N ALA A 6 -18.01 18.10 -13.52
CA ALA A 6 -18.73 16.87 -13.88
C ALA A 6 -17.78 15.66 -14.03
N LYS A 7 -16.55 15.84 -14.54
CA LYS A 7 -15.56 14.75 -14.62
C LYS A 7 -15.04 14.32 -13.24
N ILE A 8 -14.89 15.28 -12.30
CA ILE A 8 -14.51 15.00 -10.92
C ILE A 8 -15.61 14.21 -10.19
N LEU A 9 -16.88 14.58 -10.37
CA LEU A 9 -18.01 13.83 -9.80
C LEU A 9 -18.12 12.39 -10.35
N VAL A 10 -17.90 12.20 -11.65
CA VAL A 10 -17.94 10.86 -12.27
C VAL A 10 -16.75 9.99 -11.84
N MET A 11 -15.56 10.58 -11.63
CA MET A 11 -14.42 9.85 -11.05
C MET A 11 -14.67 9.45 -9.59
N ILE A 12 -15.30 10.31 -8.77
CA ILE A 12 -15.66 9.98 -7.38
C ILE A 12 -16.71 8.86 -7.34
N GLN A 13 -17.71 8.86 -8.23
CA GLN A 13 -18.69 7.77 -8.32
C GLN A 13 -18.09 6.43 -8.79
N SER A 14 -16.97 6.45 -9.52
CA SER A 14 -16.22 5.22 -9.84
C SER A 14 -15.29 4.73 -8.71
N MET A 15 -15.13 5.52 -7.63
CA MET A 15 -14.43 5.10 -6.40
C MET A 15 -15.35 4.35 -5.41
N ASP A 16 -16.62 4.12 -5.76
CA ASP A 16 -17.59 3.38 -4.94
C ASP A 16 -17.30 1.86 -4.84
N PHE A 17 -16.16 1.37 -5.34
CA PHE A 17 -15.72 0.02 -5.04
C PHE A 17 -15.06 -0.06 -3.65
N ILE A 18 -15.79 0.37 -2.61
CA ILE A 18 -15.56 -0.14 -1.26
C ILE A 18 -15.97 -1.61 -1.32
N SER A 19 -15.00 -2.51 -1.45
CA SER A 19 -15.24 -3.91 -1.12
C SER A 19 -15.50 -3.98 0.39
N ARG A 20 -16.77 -3.84 0.78
CA ARG A 20 -17.21 -4.07 2.16
C ARG A 20 -17.17 -5.57 2.40
N VAL A 21 -16.00 -6.07 2.77
CA VAL A 21 -15.88 -7.36 3.44
C VAL A 21 -16.29 -7.15 4.90
N ALA A 22 -17.60 -7.11 5.13
CA ALA A 22 -18.14 -7.32 6.46
C ALA A 22 -18.06 -8.83 6.74
N SER A 23 -16.98 -9.30 7.36
CA SER A 23 -17.06 -10.59 8.05
C SER A 23 -18.08 -10.40 9.17
N VAL A 24 -19.23 -11.07 9.06
CA VAL A 24 -20.32 -11.03 10.06
C VAL A 24 -19.91 -11.88 11.27
N ASP A 25 -18.86 -11.43 11.96
CA ASP A 25 -18.74 -11.61 13.41
C ASP A 25 -19.17 -10.27 13.98
N THR A 26 -20.34 -10.23 14.62
CA THR A 26 -21.14 -9.03 14.93
C THR A 26 -20.48 -7.99 15.86
N VAL A 27 -19.20 -8.15 16.18
CA VAL A 27 -18.49 -7.35 17.18
C VAL A 27 -17.43 -6.43 16.56
N HIS A 28 -16.92 -6.70 15.34
CA HIS A 28 -15.84 -5.90 14.74
C HIS A 28 -16.04 -5.59 13.26
N LYS A 29 -15.79 -4.32 12.90
CA LYS A 29 -15.97 -3.81 11.53
C LYS A 29 -14.62 -3.57 10.87
N PHE A 30 -14.36 -4.29 9.78
CA PHE A 30 -13.14 -4.18 9.01
C PHE A 30 -13.43 -3.56 7.66
N VAL A 31 -12.53 -2.67 7.21
CA VAL A 31 -12.58 -2.09 5.86
C VAL A 31 -11.22 -2.24 5.22
N THR A 32 -11.22 -2.57 3.93
CA THR A 32 -10.03 -2.53 3.10
C THR A 32 -10.28 -1.62 1.91
N PHE A 33 -9.29 -0.82 1.53
CA PHE A 33 -9.43 0.14 0.43
C PHE A 33 -8.10 0.36 -0.30
N ASN A 34 -8.13 0.14 -1.62
CA ASN A 34 -7.02 0.54 -2.47
C ASN A 34 -7.15 2.03 -2.78
N THR A 35 -6.17 2.81 -2.33
CA THR A 35 -6.22 4.27 -2.37
C THR A 35 -5.88 4.85 -3.73
N ALA A 36 -5.21 4.07 -4.59
CA ALA A 36 -4.66 4.53 -5.87
C ALA A 36 -3.89 5.86 -5.76
N LEU A 37 -3.17 6.08 -4.64
CA LEU A 37 -2.35 7.27 -4.41
C LEU A 37 -1.01 7.18 -5.17
N ILE A 38 -1.14 7.12 -6.50
CA ILE A 38 -0.05 7.06 -7.45
C ILE A 38 0.00 8.36 -8.27
N GLN A 39 1.21 8.80 -8.63
CA GLN A 39 1.46 10.09 -9.31
C GLN A 39 0.90 10.16 -10.73
N GLN A 40 0.64 9.02 -11.35
CA GLN A 40 0.10 8.95 -12.70
C GLN A 40 -1.37 9.35 -12.75
N LEU A 41 -2.05 9.33 -11.60
CA LEU A 41 -3.44 9.75 -11.50
C LEU A 41 -3.50 11.21 -11.03
N PRO A 42 -4.33 12.05 -11.67
CA PRO A 42 -4.40 13.47 -11.35
C PRO A 42 -4.95 13.68 -9.93
N LEU A 43 -4.79 14.90 -9.42
CA LEU A 43 -5.40 15.35 -8.16
C LEU A 43 -5.04 14.47 -6.94
N ILE A 44 -3.77 14.03 -6.85
CA ILE A 44 -3.33 13.14 -5.78
C ILE A 44 -3.57 13.73 -4.39
N ASP A 45 -3.30 15.02 -4.19
CA ASP A 45 -3.52 15.70 -2.91
C ASP A 45 -5.00 15.76 -2.55
N GLN A 46 -5.87 16.13 -3.51
CA GLN A 46 -7.32 16.17 -3.24
C GLN A 46 -7.90 14.78 -2.95
N ARG A 47 -7.40 13.74 -3.64
CA ARG A 47 -7.83 12.36 -3.39
C ARG A 47 -7.39 11.86 -2.02
N ARG A 48 -6.17 12.18 -1.59
CA ARG A 48 -5.67 11.87 -0.24
C ARG A 48 -6.51 12.58 0.83
N ASP A 49 -6.80 13.87 0.64
CA ASP A 49 -7.59 14.64 1.60
C ASP A 49 -9.04 14.11 1.68
N ALA A 50 -9.65 13.80 0.52
CA ALA A 50 -10.97 13.18 0.47
C ALA A 50 -10.98 11.78 1.13
N LEU A 51 -9.93 10.97 0.92
CA LEU A 51 -9.76 9.68 1.57
C LEU A 51 -9.76 9.83 3.10
N SER A 52 -8.92 10.73 3.65
CA SER A 52 -8.88 11.00 5.10
C SER A 52 -10.25 11.42 5.62
N GLN A 53 -10.96 12.30 4.90
CA GLN A 53 -12.31 12.72 5.29
C GLN A 53 -13.30 11.53 5.33
N GLN A 54 -13.33 10.69 4.30
CA GLN A 54 -14.24 9.54 4.25
C GLN A 54 -13.91 8.49 5.32
N LEU A 55 -12.62 8.24 5.57
CA LEU A 55 -12.18 7.33 6.63
C LEU A 55 -12.51 7.87 8.03
N SER A 56 -12.54 9.19 8.23
CA SER A 56 -12.89 9.76 9.55
C SER A 56 -14.33 9.48 9.98
N ILE A 57 -15.23 9.28 9.01
CA ILE A 57 -16.66 9.05 9.24
C ILE A 57 -17.08 7.60 9.02
N ILE A 58 -16.17 6.75 8.52
CA ILE A 58 -16.48 5.35 8.30
C ILE A 58 -16.59 4.62 9.64
N ASP A 59 -17.65 3.86 9.81
CA ASP A 59 -17.85 3.06 11.01
C ASP A 59 -17.08 1.73 10.91
N ALA A 60 -15.75 1.83 10.90
CA ALA A 60 -14.84 0.69 10.94
C ALA A 60 -13.95 0.75 12.18
N ASP A 61 -13.70 -0.39 12.81
CA ASP A 61 -12.75 -0.54 13.91
C ASP A 61 -11.31 -0.59 13.41
N VAL A 62 -11.11 -1.21 12.24
CA VAL A 62 -9.82 -1.43 11.60
C VAL A 62 -9.94 -1.15 10.11
N VAL A 63 -8.99 -0.39 9.57
CA VAL A 63 -8.90 -0.07 8.14
C VAL A 63 -7.54 -0.50 7.60
N CYS A 64 -7.55 -1.25 6.50
CA CYS A 64 -6.35 -1.59 5.73
C CYS A 64 -6.35 -0.78 4.42
N LEU A 65 -5.31 0.03 4.20
CA LEU A 65 -5.13 0.81 2.98
C LEU A 65 -4.03 0.19 2.13
N GLN A 66 -4.24 0.18 0.82
CA GLN A 66 -3.24 -0.23 -0.18
C GLN A 66 -2.86 0.93 -1.10
N GLU A 67 -1.72 0.78 -1.78
CA GLU A 67 -1.15 1.76 -2.71
C GLU A 67 -0.81 3.12 -2.10
N VAL A 68 -0.55 3.18 -0.80
CA VAL A 68 0.02 4.38 -0.16
C VAL A 68 1.54 4.30 -0.20
N LEU A 69 2.13 4.59 -1.37
CA LEU A 69 3.54 4.34 -1.66
C LEU A 69 4.50 5.39 -1.08
N LEU A 70 4.06 6.64 -0.94
CA LEU A 70 4.90 7.72 -0.45
C LEU A 70 4.82 7.86 1.07
N GLY A 71 5.98 8.00 1.72
CA GLY A 71 6.05 8.26 3.15
C GLY A 71 5.35 9.55 3.57
N SER A 72 5.36 10.59 2.73
CA SER A 72 4.60 11.82 2.99
C SER A 72 3.09 11.61 3.01
N ASP A 73 2.58 10.68 2.19
CA ASP A 73 1.17 10.34 2.17
C ASP A 73 0.80 9.47 3.37
N VAL A 74 1.68 8.55 3.78
CA VAL A 74 1.55 7.82 5.05
C VAL A 74 1.47 8.79 6.23
N GLU A 75 2.42 9.73 6.32
CA GLU A 75 2.48 10.73 7.40
C GLU A 75 1.19 11.53 7.49
N LYS A 76 0.73 12.05 6.35
CA LYS A 76 -0.47 12.87 6.28
C LYS A 76 -1.71 12.08 6.65
N ILE A 77 -1.91 10.88 6.11
CA ILE A 77 -3.07 10.03 6.43
C ILE A 77 -3.08 9.69 7.92
N VAL A 78 -1.93 9.28 8.49
CA VAL A 78 -1.81 8.94 9.91
C VAL A 78 -2.12 10.14 10.80
N ASN A 79 -1.58 11.32 10.47
CA ASN A 79 -1.83 12.54 11.23
C ASN A 79 -3.29 13.00 11.15
N ASP A 80 -3.87 13.01 9.94
CA ASP A 80 -5.25 13.42 9.71
C ASP A 80 -6.26 12.50 10.44
N LEU A 81 -5.94 11.21 10.56
CA LEU A 81 -6.81 10.20 11.15
C LEU A 81 -6.49 9.86 12.61
N LYS A 82 -5.46 10.46 13.22
CA LYS A 82 -4.97 10.10 14.55
C LYS A 82 -6.03 10.19 15.66
N THR A 83 -7.00 11.09 15.53
CA THR A 83 -8.09 11.25 16.50
C THR A 83 -9.13 10.13 16.41
N VAL A 84 -9.34 9.56 15.22
CA VAL A 84 -10.30 8.49 14.95
C VAL A 84 -9.65 7.11 15.08
N TYR A 85 -8.44 6.97 14.54
CA TYR A 85 -7.61 5.77 14.56
C TYR A 85 -6.27 6.09 15.24
N PRO A 86 -6.21 6.11 16.58
CA PRO A 86 -5.01 6.49 17.33
C PRO A 86 -3.85 5.50 17.19
N HIS A 87 -4.10 4.30 16.65
CA HIS A 87 -3.08 3.30 16.40
C HIS A 87 -2.95 3.07 14.90
N SER A 88 -1.73 3.09 14.40
CA SER A 88 -1.46 2.81 12.99
C SER A 88 -0.16 2.06 12.82
N TYR A 89 -0.02 1.31 11.73
CA TYR A 89 1.19 0.58 11.42
C TYR A 89 1.42 0.57 9.92
N SER A 90 2.68 0.73 9.52
CA SER A 90 3.14 0.46 8.16
C SER A 90 4.57 -0.08 8.23
N LYS A 91 5.20 -0.35 7.09
CA LYS A 91 6.62 -0.69 7.09
C LYS A 91 7.51 0.50 7.51
N LEU A 92 6.99 1.73 7.42
CA LEU A 92 7.70 2.96 7.79
C LEU A 92 7.60 3.36 9.26
N HIS A 93 6.62 2.82 10.01
CA HIS A 93 6.36 3.25 11.38
C HIS A 93 5.76 2.16 12.26
N GLY A 94 6.05 2.27 13.56
CA GLY A 94 5.44 1.44 14.60
C GLY A 94 4.04 1.91 15.00
N GLN A 95 3.49 1.35 16.08
CA GLN A 95 2.09 1.59 16.47
C GLN A 95 1.76 3.02 16.90
N ASP A 96 2.77 3.79 17.28
CA ASP A 96 2.68 5.16 17.76
C ASP A 96 2.44 6.19 16.65
N GLY A 97 2.43 5.74 15.39
CA GLY A 97 2.25 6.61 14.23
C GLY A 97 3.47 7.47 13.92
N GLN A 98 4.57 7.33 14.68
CA GLN A 98 5.78 8.11 14.42
C GLN A 98 6.57 7.41 13.33
N ILE A 99 6.70 8.08 12.18
CA ILE A 99 7.62 7.64 11.15
C ILE A 99 9.00 7.59 11.77
N THR A 100 9.52 6.37 11.93
CA THR A 100 10.92 6.19 12.26
C THR A 100 11.68 6.82 11.12
N THR A 101 12.29 7.97 11.37
CA THR A 101 13.14 8.65 10.40
C THR A 101 14.29 7.69 10.10
N TYR A 102 14.13 6.88 9.06
CA TYR A 102 15.22 6.15 8.49
C TYR A 102 16.17 7.22 7.98
N THR A 103 17.32 7.42 8.63
CA THR A 103 18.45 8.04 7.95
C THR A 103 18.80 7.12 6.79
N ILE A 104 18.20 7.40 5.63
CA ILE A 104 18.47 6.64 4.42
C ILE A 104 19.92 6.95 4.04
N ALA A 105 20.82 6.04 4.38
CA ALA A 105 22.23 6.13 3.99
C ALA A 105 22.42 5.90 2.48
N GLN A 106 21.39 5.45 1.74
CA GLN A 106 21.47 5.05 0.33
C GLN A 106 20.15 5.20 -0.42
N PRO A 107 20.13 5.70 -1.67
CA PRO A 107 18.90 5.88 -2.46
C PRO A 107 18.11 4.56 -2.68
N PRO A 108 16.79 4.61 -2.97
CA PRO A 108 15.96 3.41 -3.10
C PRO A 108 16.50 2.37 -4.09
N CYS A 109 17.03 2.83 -5.22
CA CYS A 109 17.69 2.01 -6.25
C CYS A 109 19.21 2.03 -6.13
N TYR A 110 19.74 1.81 -4.92
CA TYR A 110 21.18 1.68 -4.72
C TYR A 110 21.72 0.37 -5.33
N GLY A 111 23.00 0.41 -5.75
CA GLY A 111 23.75 -0.76 -6.21
C GLY A 111 23.79 -0.97 -7.73
N ILE A 112 24.84 -1.68 -8.17
CA ILE A 112 25.09 -2.03 -9.57
C ILE A 112 23.90 -2.78 -10.21
N PRO A 113 23.25 -3.77 -9.55
CA PRO A 113 22.12 -4.48 -10.14
C PRO A 113 20.99 -3.54 -10.58
N SER A 114 20.61 -2.58 -9.73
CA SER A 114 19.57 -1.58 -10.04
C SER A 114 19.93 -0.76 -11.28
N VAL A 115 21.17 -0.24 -11.34
CA VAL A 115 21.63 0.59 -12.47
C VAL A 115 21.61 -0.19 -13.79
N VAL A 116 22.17 -1.40 -13.82
CA VAL A 116 22.24 -2.23 -15.03
C VAL A 116 20.85 -2.53 -15.57
N ARG A 117 19.89 -2.82 -14.68
CA ARG A 117 18.52 -3.17 -15.03
C ARG A 117 17.73 -1.97 -15.55
N ILE A 118 17.90 -0.79 -14.95
CA ILE A 118 17.27 0.44 -15.45
C ILE A 118 17.85 0.85 -16.80
N VAL A 119 19.18 0.77 -17.00
CA VAL A 119 19.80 1.02 -18.31
C VAL A 119 19.24 0.05 -19.35
N CYS A 120 19.07 -1.22 -19.01
CA CYS A 120 18.41 -2.18 -19.88
C CYS A 120 16.99 -1.72 -20.27
N ILE A 121 16.16 -1.29 -19.31
CA ILE A 121 14.79 -0.82 -19.60
C ILE A 121 14.84 0.34 -20.59
N VAL A 122 15.70 1.33 -20.37
CA VAL A 122 15.79 2.51 -21.24
C VAL A 122 16.22 2.16 -22.66
N ILE A 123 17.15 1.20 -22.82
CA ILE A 123 17.70 0.82 -24.13
C ILE A 123 16.79 -0.17 -24.86
N ARG A 124 16.21 -1.13 -24.14
CA ARG A 124 15.54 -2.30 -24.69
C ARG A 124 14.02 -2.20 -24.65
N CYS A 125 13.46 -1.44 -23.71
CA CYS A 125 12.02 -1.28 -23.59
C CYS A 125 11.57 0.03 -24.23
N ASN A 126 10.46 -0.01 -24.97
CA ASN A 126 9.86 1.18 -25.52
C ASN A 126 9.23 2.01 -24.39
N ILE A 127 10.03 2.84 -23.72
CA ILE A 127 9.60 3.67 -22.58
C ILE A 127 8.53 4.72 -22.92
N ARG A 128 8.18 4.87 -24.21
CA ARG A 128 7.08 5.71 -24.69
C ARG A 128 5.80 4.91 -24.99
N GLY A 129 5.85 3.59 -24.83
CA GLY A 129 4.73 2.67 -25.02
C GLY A 129 3.74 2.68 -23.85
N LYS A 130 2.81 1.72 -23.86
CA LYS A 130 1.89 1.53 -22.72
C LYS A 130 2.67 1.02 -21.52
N LEU A 131 2.22 1.40 -20.32
CA LEU A 131 2.86 0.98 -19.06
C LEU A 131 2.99 -0.55 -18.97
N GLU A 132 1.95 -1.27 -19.36
CA GLU A 132 1.93 -2.75 -19.38
C GLU A 132 3.04 -3.33 -20.27
N ASP A 133 3.23 -2.79 -21.47
CA ASP A 133 4.29 -3.23 -22.39
C ASP A 133 5.68 -2.99 -21.80
N ILE A 134 5.85 -1.86 -21.10
CA ILE A 134 7.12 -1.49 -20.49
C ILE A 134 7.41 -2.39 -19.29
N VAL A 135 6.41 -2.66 -18.45
CA VAL A 135 6.53 -3.57 -17.31
C VAL A 135 6.81 -5.00 -17.78
N ASN A 136 6.12 -5.47 -18.81
CA ASN A 136 6.35 -6.79 -19.40
C ASN A 136 7.76 -6.90 -19.99
N CYS A 137 8.24 -5.86 -20.69
CA CYS A 137 9.61 -5.83 -21.17
C CYS A 137 10.64 -5.78 -20.03
N ALA A 138 10.39 -4.98 -18.99
CA ALA A 138 11.26 -4.87 -17.82
C ALA A 138 11.44 -6.23 -17.12
N ASP A 139 10.36 -7.01 -17.01
CA ASP A 139 10.41 -8.36 -16.46
C ASP A 139 11.10 -9.34 -17.42
N GLN A 140 10.58 -9.49 -18.64
CA GLN A 140 10.97 -10.58 -19.53
C GLN A 140 12.32 -10.36 -20.21
N THR A 141 12.64 -9.11 -20.58
CA THR A 141 13.88 -8.77 -21.29
C THR A 141 14.98 -8.36 -20.32
N CYS A 142 14.62 -7.55 -19.33
CA CYS A 142 15.60 -6.98 -18.42
C CYS A 142 15.73 -7.73 -17.10
N ASN A 143 14.82 -8.64 -16.75
CA ASN A 143 14.83 -9.41 -15.49
C ASN A 143 14.95 -8.51 -14.25
N VAL A 144 14.18 -7.42 -14.23
CA VAL A 144 14.27 -6.37 -13.21
C VAL A 144 13.79 -6.89 -11.85
N PHE A 145 12.55 -7.35 -11.76
CA PHE A 145 11.85 -7.60 -10.50
C PHE A 145 12.51 -8.58 -9.51
N PRO A 146 13.14 -9.69 -9.94
CA PRO A 146 13.82 -10.57 -8.99
C PRO A 146 15.19 -10.06 -8.53
N THR A 147 15.73 -8.99 -9.13
CA THR A 147 17.12 -8.57 -8.91
C THR A 147 17.29 -7.22 -8.20
N ILE A 148 16.19 -6.48 -8.00
CA ILE A 148 16.21 -5.17 -7.33
C ILE A 148 15.39 -5.20 -6.04
N SER A 149 15.68 -4.27 -5.14
CA SER A 149 14.94 -4.13 -3.87
C SER A 149 13.49 -3.69 -4.08
N GLN A 150 12.64 -3.94 -3.09
CA GLN A 150 11.23 -3.53 -3.17
C GLN A 150 11.03 -2.03 -3.03
N GLU A 151 11.95 -1.37 -2.32
CA GLU A 151 12.04 0.09 -2.24
C GLU A 151 12.34 0.67 -3.62
N CYS A 152 13.25 0.05 -4.38
CA CYS A 152 13.53 0.45 -5.76
C CYS A 152 12.30 0.25 -6.65
N ILE A 153 11.63 -0.90 -6.58
CA ILE A 153 10.40 -1.17 -7.35
C ILE A 153 9.31 -0.13 -7.04
N SER A 154 9.10 0.17 -5.75
CA SER A 154 8.10 1.17 -5.31
C SER A 154 8.45 2.57 -5.83
N CYS A 155 9.72 2.95 -5.76
CA CYS A 155 10.18 4.22 -6.31
C CYS A 155 10.01 4.29 -7.84
N LEU A 156 10.35 3.21 -8.55
CA LEU A 156 10.17 3.14 -10.01
C LEU A 156 8.70 3.29 -10.37
N GLY A 157 7.80 2.57 -9.70
CA GLY A 157 6.36 2.70 -9.90
C GLY A 157 5.87 4.13 -9.70
N HIS A 158 6.43 4.85 -8.72
CA HIS A 158 6.10 6.25 -8.47
C HIS A 158 6.67 7.23 -9.52
N ALA A 159 7.91 7.02 -9.95
CA ALA A 159 8.63 7.96 -10.81
C ALA A 159 8.39 7.76 -12.32
N PHE A 160 7.85 6.60 -12.72
CA PHE A 160 7.53 6.27 -14.11
C PHE A 160 6.46 7.21 -14.71
N PRO A 161 6.52 7.56 -16.01
CA PRO A 161 7.46 7.15 -17.06
C PRO A 161 8.69 8.06 -17.26
N SER A 162 8.82 9.13 -16.48
CA SER A 162 9.87 10.13 -16.74
C SER A 162 11.23 9.64 -16.25
N PHE A 163 12.16 9.36 -17.18
CA PHE A 163 13.52 8.96 -16.84
C PHE A 163 14.24 9.98 -15.94
N GLY A 164 14.03 11.28 -16.20
CA GLY A 164 14.57 12.35 -15.35
C GLY A 164 14.07 12.24 -13.91
N ARG A 165 12.77 11.95 -13.72
CA ARG A 165 12.19 11.72 -12.40
C ARG A 165 12.68 10.43 -11.76
N ILE A 166 12.81 9.34 -12.53
CA ILE A 166 13.35 8.06 -12.04
C ILE A 166 14.75 8.27 -11.47
N PHE A 167 15.62 8.95 -12.22
CA PHE A 167 16.98 9.21 -11.78
C PHE A 167 17.01 10.10 -10.52
N SER A 168 16.23 11.20 -10.51
CA SER A 168 16.21 12.13 -9.38
C SER A 168 15.56 11.55 -8.11
N ALA A 169 14.52 10.72 -8.25
CA ALA A 169 13.78 10.18 -7.11
C ALA A 169 14.39 8.88 -6.58
N CYS A 170 14.92 8.01 -7.46
CA CYS A 170 15.30 6.66 -7.10
C CYS A 170 16.80 6.40 -7.02
N PHE A 171 17.63 7.22 -7.68
CA PHE A 171 19.10 7.03 -7.72
C PHE A 171 19.88 8.15 -7.03
N ARG A 172 19.28 9.31 -6.81
CA ARG A 172 19.86 10.37 -5.97
C ARG A 172 19.40 10.21 -4.53
N PHE A 173 20.25 10.66 -3.61
CA PHE A 173 19.84 10.88 -2.23
C PHE A 173 18.62 11.78 -2.22
N SER A 174 17.51 11.23 -1.76
CA SER A 174 16.25 11.91 -1.60
C SER A 174 15.82 11.79 -0.16
N THR A 175 15.19 12.86 0.35
CA THR A 175 14.45 12.81 1.62
C THR A 175 13.09 12.13 1.46
N THR A 176 12.73 11.71 0.24
CA THR A 176 11.50 10.95 -0.02
C THR A 176 11.64 9.52 0.49
N PHE A 177 10.82 9.17 1.48
CA PHE A 177 10.65 7.82 1.96
C PHE A 177 9.58 7.10 1.15
N PHE A 178 9.77 5.80 0.92
CA PHE A 178 8.78 4.95 0.26
C PHE A 178 8.28 3.90 1.24
N ASN A 179 6.97 3.74 1.33
CA ASN A 179 6.34 2.65 2.05
C ASN A 179 6.32 1.43 1.12
N PRO A 180 7.27 0.50 1.25
CA PRO A 180 7.33 -0.65 0.36
C PRO A 180 6.01 -1.43 0.46
N GLN A 181 5.52 -1.91 -0.68
CA GLN A 181 4.21 -2.56 -0.85
C GLN A 181 2.97 -1.69 -0.55
N GLY A 182 3.15 -0.44 -0.09
CA GLY A 182 2.10 0.57 0.01
C GLY A 182 0.98 0.25 1.01
N LEU A 183 1.27 -0.50 2.07
CA LEU A 183 0.28 -0.93 3.05
C LEU A 183 0.25 -0.03 4.29
N ILE A 184 -0.94 0.30 4.77
CA ILE A 184 -1.16 0.93 6.08
C ILE A 184 -2.29 0.20 6.79
N LEU A 185 -2.09 -0.12 8.06
CA LEU A 185 -3.13 -0.59 8.96
C LEU A 185 -3.47 0.53 9.95
N LEU A 186 -4.75 0.89 10.05
CA LEU A 186 -5.30 1.86 11.00
C LEU A 186 -6.25 1.14 11.96
N SER A 187 -6.22 1.49 13.23
CA SER A 187 -7.03 0.82 14.25
C SER A 187 -7.49 1.78 15.34
N LYS A 188 -8.75 1.63 15.77
CA LYS A 188 -9.31 2.32 16.94
C LYS A 188 -8.73 1.80 18.25
N LYS A 189 -8.15 0.59 18.24
CA LYS A 189 -7.66 -0.11 19.43
C LYS A 189 -6.16 -0.45 19.31
N PRO A 190 -5.44 -0.62 20.44
CA PRO A 190 -4.03 -0.98 20.41
C PRO A 190 -3.80 -2.30 19.67
N MET A 191 -2.86 -2.27 18.75
CA MET A 191 -2.37 -3.46 18.06
C MET A 191 -1.28 -4.13 18.91
N ARG A 192 -1.02 -5.42 18.73
CA ARG A 192 0.11 -6.15 19.33
C ARG A 192 0.65 -7.15 18.31
N ASN A 193 1.87 -7.64 18.54
CA ASN A 193 2.49 -8.66 17.69
C ASN A 193 2.41 -8.32 16.20
N THR A 194 2.61 -7.05 15.85
CA THR A 194 2.44 -6.60 14.48
C THR A 194 3.58 -7.10 13.62
N ILE A 195 3.25 -7.84 12.58
CA ILE A 195 4.19 -8.52 11.69
C ILE A 195 3.92 -8.07 10.26
N HIS A 196 4.96 -7.60 9.58
CA HIS A 196 4.95 -7.33 8.14
C HIS A 196 5.71 -8.42 7.41
N GLN A 197 5.03 -9.23 6.60
CA GLN A 197 5.63 -10.31 5.83
C GLN A 197 5.49 -10.06 4.33
N ASN A 198 6.58 -10.20 3.59
CA ASN A 198 6.52 -10.23 2.13
C ASN A 198 5.77 -11.48 1.70
N PHE A 199 4.72 -11.32 0.90
CA PHE A 199 3.96 -12.41 0.33
C PHE A 199 4.53 -12.73 -1.05
N GLN A 200 5.26 -13.84 -1.12
CA GLN A 200 5.75 -14.41 -2.37
C GLN A 200 4.99 -15.71 -2.62
N PRO A 201 3.82 -15.66 -3.26
CA PRO A 201 3.15 -16.90 -3.66
C PRO A 201 4.04 -17.62 -4.69
N ASN A 202 3.84 -18.92 -4.89
CA ASN A 202 4.53 -19.75 -5.89
C ASN A 202 4.24 -19.34 -7.36
N ARG A 203 3.98 -18.05 -7.63
CA ARG A 203 3.76 -17.44 -8.94
C ARG A 203 4.66 -16.22 -9.09
N LYS A 204 5.21 -16.02 -10.29
CA LYS A 204 5.91 -14.78 -10.64
C LYS A 204 4.92 -13.62 -10.54
N GLN A 205 5.20 -12.66 -9.66
CA GLN A 205 4.45 -11.41 -9.54
C GLN A 205 5.41 -10.25 -9.81
N ILE A 206 4.92 -9.26 -10.54
CA ILE A 206 5.66 -8.05 -10.89
C ILE A 206 5.89 -7.19 -9.64
N PHE A 207 4.86 -7.08 -8.79
CA PHE A 207 4.95 -6.37 -7.52
C PHE A 207 4.92 -7.39 -6.39
N SER A 208 5.87 -7.31 -5.46
CA SER A 208 5.74 -8.13 -4.24
C SER A 208 4.51 -7.67 -3.49
N LYS A 209 3.64 -8.62 -3.16
CA LYS A 209 2.58 -8.38 -2.19
C LYS A 209 3.17 -8.47 -0.79
N ALA A 210 2.48 -7.92 0.19
CA ALA A 210 2.81 -8.12 1.59
C ALA A 210 1.54 -8.33 2.40
N LEU A 211 1.74 -8.88 3.59
CA LEU A 211 0.73 -9.08 4.61
C LEU A 211 1.14 -8.26 5.85
N ILE A 212 0.17 -7.56 6.43
CA ILE A 212 0.26 -7.08 7.80
C ILE A 212 -0.63 -7.97 8.67
N SER A 213 -0.05 -8.59 9.69
CA SER A 213 -0.76 -9.31 10.74
C SER A 213 -0.62 -8.53 12.04
N ALA A 214 -1.69 -8.40 12.82
CA ALA A 214 -1.67 -7.72 14.11
C ALA A 214 -2.77 -8.27 15.02
N ASP A 215 -2.46 -8.41 16.30
CA ASP A 215 -3.44 -8.72 17.34
C ASP A 215 -4.08 -7.40 17.79
N VAL A 216 -5.34 -7.16 17.43
CA VAL A 216 -6.05 -5.95 17.87
C VAL A 216 -6.69 -6.24 19.22
N SER A 217 -6.38 -5.44 20.24
CA SER A 217 -6.86 -5.66 21.60
C SER A 217 -8.39 -5.55 21.66
N ILE A 218 -9.08 -6.68 21.68
CA ILE A 218 -10.52 -6.73 21.94
C ILE A 218 -10.66 -6.68 23.47
N ILE A 219 -11.28 -5.62 24.00
CA ILE A 219 -11.68 -5.63 25.41
C ILE A 219 -12.68 -6.78 25.55
N ASN A 220 -12.23 -7.89 26.14
CA ASN A 220 -13.08 -8.98 26.55
C ASN A 220 -14.12 -8.41 27.52
N TYR A 221 -15.38 -8.34 27.10
CA TYR A 221 -16.43 -8.64 28.06
C TYR A 221 -16.09 -10.02 28.64
N ASN A 222 -16.13 -10.17 29.97
CA ASN A 222 -15.80 -11.41 30.69
C ASN A 222 -16.53 -12.62 30.06
N ILE A 223 -15.92 -13.24 29.08
CA ILE A 223 -16.24 -14.57 28.59
C ILE A 223 -15.06 -15.42 29.06
N PRO A 224 -15.27 -16.32 30.03
CA PRO A 224 -14.23 -17.23 30.50
C PRO A 224 -14.01 -18.28 29.42
N ASN A 225 -13.18 -17.96 28.43
CA ASN A 225 -12.30 -18.83 27.64
C ASN A 225 -11.82 -18.04 26.42
N THR A 226 -10.55 -17.68 26.46
CA THR A 226 -9.83 -16.90 25.45
C THR A 226 -9.75 -17.63 24.11
N SER A 227 -10.56 -17.21 23.14
CA SER A 227 -10.25 -17.36 21.72
C SER A 227 -9.40 -16.17 21.28
N ILE A 228 -8.10 -16.40 21.07
CA ILE A 228 -7.20 -15.44 20.42
C ILE A 228 -7.66 -15.36 18.96
N LEU A 229 -8.27 -14.24 18.57
CA LEU A 229 -8.68 -14.01 17.19
C LEU A 229 -7.44 -13.62 16.38
N LYS A 230 -6.69 -14.64 15.92
CA LYS A 230 -5.66 -14.47 14.90
C LYS A 230 -6.35 -14.25 13.56
N GLN A 231 -6.60 -13.00 13.20
CA GLN A 231 -7.07 -12.68 11.87
C GLN A 231 -5.86 -12.57 10.95
N THR A 232 -5.53 -13.70 10.31
CA THR A 232 -4.70 -13.70 9.11
C THR A 232 -5.58 -13.21 7.98
N ILE A 233 -5.31 -12.03 7.42
CA ILE A 233 -5.91 -11.59 6.16
C ILE A 233 -5.23 -12.39 5.04
N ASP A 234 -5.54 -13.67 4.97
CA ASP A 234 -5.01 -14.59 3.95
C ASP A 234 -5.80 -14.44 2.65
N VAL A 235 -5.10 -14.70 1.56
CA VAL A 235 -5.41 -14.28 0.21
C VAL A 235 -5.08 -15.47 -0.72
N ASN A 236 -5.87 -16.56 -0.60
CA ASN A 236 -5.81 -17.91 -1.21
C ASN A 236 -7.13 -18.56 -1.77
N THR A 237 -7.33 -18.76 -3.08
CA THR A 237 -8.53 -19.42 -3.67
C THR A 237 -8.58 -20.97 -3.51
N ARG A 238 -9.77 -21.51 -3.13
CA ARG A 238 -10.30 -22.92 -3.27
C ARG A 238 -9.55 -24.02 -2.47
N THR A 239 -10.12 -24.87 -1.60
CA THR A 239 -11.48 -25.43 -1.40
C THR A 239 -11.63 -26.00 0.02
N ASN A 240 -12.87 -25.93 0.54
CA ASN A 240 -13.54 -26.74 1.57
C ASN A 240 -13.21 -26.58 3.08
N TYR A 241 -14.22 -26.00 3.73
CA TYR A 241 -14.62 -25.95 5.15
C TYR A 241 -13.92 -24.94 6.07
N ASP A 242 -14.79 -24.20 6.77
CA ASP A 242 -14.64 -23.10 7.74
C ASP A 242 -14.32 -21.69 7.20
N VAL A 243 -15.13 -20.73 7.67
CA VAL A 243 -15.34 -19.38 7.10
C VAL A 243 -14.08 -18.52 7.22
N LEU A 244 -13.38 -18.37 6.09
CA LEU A 244 -12.22 -17.51 5.90
C LEU A 244 -12.58 -16.42 4.87
N LEU A 245 -12.96 -15.22 5.31
CA LEU A 245 -13.18 -14.10 4.38
C LEU A 245 -11.82 -13.54 3.93
N THR A 246 -11.53 -13.75 2.66
CA THR A 246 -10.27 -13.55 1.97
C THR A 246 -10.51 -12.55 0.83
N LEU A 247 -9.85 -11.38 0.83
CA LEU A 247 -9.90 -10.45 -0.30
C LEU A 247 -8.56 -10.43 -1.05
N ILE A 248 -8.55 -10.98 -2.26
CA ILE A 248 -7.41 -11.03 -3.18
C ILE A 248 -7.59 -10.05 -4.34
N ILE A 249 -6.63 -9.14 -4.50
CA ILE A 249 -6.32 -8.46 -5.76
C ILE A 249 -4.86 -8.75 -6.07
#